data_AF-A0A963LVS7-F1
#
_entry.id   AF-A0A963LVS7-F1
#
_cell.length_a   1.000
_cell.length_b   1.000
_cell.length_c   1.000
_cell.angle_alpha   90.00
_cell.angle_beta   90.00
_cell.angle_gamma   90.00
#
_symmetry.space_group_name_H-M   'P 1'
#
loop_
_entity.id
_entity.type
_entity.pdbx_description
1 polymer ?
#
loop_
_entity_poly.entity_id
_entity_poly.type
_entity_poly.pdbx_seq_one_letter_code
_entity_poly.pdbx_strand_id
1 'polypeptide(L)'
;IAVGMATNIPPHNLNEVVDACLHMLRHPDASVDDLMEIIPAPDFPTGGIIYGINGVKDGYRTGRGRVVMRAKCHFEDIDRGQRQAIIVDELPYQVNKKTLQERMADLVHEKKIEGISHIQDESDKSGMRLVIELKRGEVPEVVLNNLYKQTQLQDTFGINMVALINGQPRLCNLKDLIEVFLDHRREVVTRRTVFTLRKARERGHVLEGLAVALANIDEFIAIIR
;
A
#
# COMPACT_ATOMS: atom_id res chain seq x y z
N ILE A 1 1.21 8.76 15.19
CA ILE A 1 2.17 9.74 15.76
C ILE A 1 2.31 9.41 17.25
N ALA A 2 3.53 9.21 17.73
CA ALA A 2 3.86 8.97 19.14
C ALA A 2 4.68 10.17 19.68
N VAL A 3 4.98 10.18 20.98
CA VAL A 3 5.79 11.24 21.59
C VAL A 3 7.19 11.23 20.96
N GLY A 4 7.50 12.27 20.16
CA GLY A 4 8.79 12.45 19.50
C GLY A 4 9.00 11.67 18.19
N MET A 5 8.02 10.90 17.72
CA MET A 5 8.17 10.07 16.51
C MET A 5 6.89 10.00 15.68
N ALA A 6 7.04 10.02 14.36
CA ALA A 6 5.98 9.71 13.41
C ALA A 6 6.41 8.52 12.54
N THR A 7 5.43 7.81 12.00
CA THR A 7 5.63 6.80 10.97
C THR A 7 4.55 6.99 9.92
N ASN A 8 4.93 6.84 8.66
CA ASN A 8 4.02 6.94 7.53
C ASN A 8 4.55 6.06 6.39
N ILE A 9 3.91 4.91 6.19
CA ILE A 9 4.36 3.87 5.25
C ILE A 9 3.26 3.73 4.19
N PRO A 10 3.58 3.87 2.90
CA PRO A 10 2.55 3.76 1.87
C PRO A 10 2.16 2.28 1.66
N PRO A 11 0.94 2.01 1.16
CA PRO A 11 0.50 0.67 0.79
C PRO A 11 1.29 0.11 -0.42
N HIS A 12 1.34 -1.21 -0.55
CA HIS A 12 2.06 -1.91 -1.62
C HIS A 12 1.23 -3.08 -2.14
N ASN A 13 1.52 -3.50 -3.37
CA ASN A 13 0.87 -4.65 -3.98
C ASN A 13 1.29 -5.95 -3.26
N LEU A 14 0.31 -6.79 -2.91
CA LEU A 14 0.59 -8.01 -2.15
C LEU A 14 1.48 -8.99 -2.94
N ASN A 15 1.27 -9.13 -4.25
CA ASN A 15 2.03 -10.09 -5.05
C ASN A 15 3.50 -9.68 -5.12
N GLU A 16 3.77 -8.40 -5.38
CA GLU A 16 5.14 -7.86 -5.41
C GLU A 16 5.85 -8.02 -4.06
N VAL A 17 5.15 -7.77 -2.94
CA VAL A 17 5.70 -7.98 -1.59
C VAL A 17 6.02 -9.45 -1.33
N VAL A 18 5.14 -10.36 -1.72
CA VAL A 18 5.38 -11.81 -1.58
C VAL A 18 6.54 -12.26 -2.45
N ASP A 19 6.63 -11.77 -3.69
CA ASP A 19 7.71 -12.08 -4.61
C ASP A 19 9.06 -11.58 -4.09
N ALA A 20 9.10 -10.39 -3.49
CA ALA A 20 10.30 -9.86 -2.84
C ALA A 20 10.72 -10.71 -1.64
N CYS A 21 9.76 -11.19 -0.84
CA CYS A 21 10.04 -12.12 0.27
C CYS A 21 10.63 -13.45 -0.25
N LEU A 22 10.04 -14.02 -1.31
CA LEU A 22 10.53 -15.25 -1.93
C LEU A 22 11.92 -15.06 -2.55
N HIS A 23 12.18 -13.89 -3.12
CA HIS A 23 13.49 -13.53 -3.65
C HIS A 23 14.54 -13.49 -2.54
N MET A 24 14.28 -12.80 -1.42
CA MET A 24 15.22 -12.75 -0.28
C MET A 24 15.46 -14.10 0.37
N LEU A 25 14.48 -15.02 0.35
CA LEU A 25 14.68 -16.38 0.83
C LEU A 25 15.67 -17.19 -0.04
N ARG A 26 15.73 -16.89 -1.34
CA ARG A 26 16.66 -17.55 -2.29
C ARG A 26 18.01 -16.82 -2.35
N HIS A 27 18.01 -15.50 -2.16
CA HIS A 27 19.19 -14.64 -2.22
C HIS A 27 19.25 -13.75 -0.97
N PRO A 28 19.78 -14.27 0.17
CA PRO A 28 19.81 -13.52 1.43
C PRO A 28 20.60 -12.20 1.35
N ASP A 29 21.60 -12.17 0.48
CA ASP A 29 22.48 -11.01 0.28
C ASP A 29 21.91 -9.98 -0.73
N ALA A 30 20.69 -10.19 -1.24
CA ALA A 30 20.03 -9.26 -2.15
C ALA A 30 20.09 -7.82 -1.62
N SER A 31 20.41 -6.89 -2.50
CA SER A 31 20.48 -5.47 -2.19
C SER A 31 19.08 -4.85 -2.17
N VAL A 32 18.97 -3.63 -1.64
CA VAL A 32 17.71 -2.87 -1.75
C VAL A 32 17.36 -2.61 -3.21
N ASP A 33 18.37 -2.41 -4.08
CA ASP A 33 18.15 -2.15 -5.51
C ASP A 33 17.53 -3.36 -6.22
N ASP A 34 17.96 -4.59 -5.90
CA ASP A 34 17.37 -5.82 -6.44
C ASP A 34 15.89 -5.94 -6.03
N LEU A 35 15.56 -5.56 -4.78
CA LEU A 35 14.19 -5.59 -4.29
C LEU A 35 13.31 -4.51 -4.94
N MET A 36 13.88 -3.39 -5.35
CA MET A 36 13.16 -2.35 -6.08
C MET A 36 12.84 -2.73 -7.53
N GLU A 37 13.51 -3.73 -8.10
CA GLU A 37 13.09 -4.28 -9.40
C GLU A 37 11.80 -5.10 -9.28
N ILE A 38 11.55 -5.66 -8.09
CA ILE A 38 10.34 -6.46 -7.79
C ILE A 38 9.22 -5.58 -7.25
N ILE A 39 9.55 -4.63 -6.37
CA ILE A 39 8.63 -3.64 -5.81
C ILE A 39 9.03 -2.26 -6.35
N PRO A 40 8.57 -1.89 -7.56
CA PRO A 40 9.01 -0.67 -8.22
C PRO A 40 8.51 0.60 -7.50
N ALA A 41 7.29 0.56 -6.97
CA ALA A 41 6.64 1.68 -6.33
C ALA A 41 5.51 1.23 -5.38
N PRO A 42 5.01 2.12 -4.51
CA PRO A 42 3.82 1.87 -3.72
C PRO A 42 2.56 1.72 -4.59
N ASP A 43 1.57 1.00 -4.07
CA ASP A 43 0.28 0.73 -4.73
C ASP A 43 -0.85 1.32 -3.88
N PHE A 44 -1.37 2.47 -4.31
CA PHE A 44 -2.42 3.17 -3.58
C PHE A 44 -3.81 2.68 -3.98
N PRO A 45 -4.72 2.44 -3.01
CA PRO A 45 -6.04 1.87 -3.29
C PRO A 45 -6.95 2.83 -4.09
N THR A 46 -6.62 4.12 -4.13
CA THR A 46 -7.35 5.14 -4.91
C THR A 46 -6.85 5.27 -6.35
N GLY A 47 -5.82 4.52 -6.73
CA GLY A 47 -5.14 4.66 -8.01
C GLY A 47 -4.36 5.98 -8.12
N GLY A 48 -4.47 6.62 -9.27
CA GLY A 48 -3.73 7.82 -9.62
C GLY A 48 -2.38 7.52 -10.28
N ILE A 49 -1.55 8.56 -10.40
CA ILE A 49 -0.28 8.51 -11.10
C ILE A 49 0.83 8.90 -10.14
N ILE A 50 1.82 8.02 -9.96
CA ILE A 50 3.05 8.38 -9.26
C ILE A 50 3.93 9.21 -10.21
N TYR A 51 4.13 10.48 -9.87
CA TYR A 51 4.91 11.42 -10.66
C TYR A 51 6.36 11.47 -10.19
N GLY A 52 7.22 10.73 -10.89
CA GLY A 52 8.65 10.64 -10.60
C GLY A 52 8.97 9.61 -9.52
N ILE A 53 10.07 8.88 -9.72
CA ILE A 53 10.41 7.71 -8.89
C ILE A 53 11.54 7.96 -7.90
N ASN A 54 12.33 9.02 -8.06
CA ASN A 54 13.54 9.24 -7.27
C ASN A 54 13.24 9.33 -5.77
N GLY A 55 12.19 10.08 -5.37
CA GLY A 55 11.79 10.18 -3.97
C GLY A 55 11.26 8.87 -3.38
N VAL A 56 10.76 7.95 -4.22
CA VAL A 56 10.36 6.60 -3.83
C VAL A 56 11.59 5.75 -3.56
N LYS A 57 12.56 5.76 -4.48
CA LYS A 57 13.83 5.04 -4.35
C LYS A 57 14.60 5.48 -3.11
N ASP A 58 14.66 6.78 -2.83
CA ASP A 58 15.28 7.32 -1.62
C ASP A 58 14.56 6.81 -0.37
N GLY A 59 13.22 6.76 -0.42
CA GLY A 59 12.37 6.15 0.60
C GLY A 59 12.74 4.69 0.86
N TYR A 60 12.83 3.87 -0.18
CA TYR A 60 13.17 2.46 -0.05
C TYR A 60 14.60 2.21 0.44
N ARG A 61 15.57 3.03 0.06
CA ARG A 61 16.97 2.89 0.50
C ARG A 61 17.22 3.37 1.93
N THR A 62 16.54 4.44 2.34
CA THR A 62 16.89 5.14 3.60
C THR A 62 15.80 5.08 4.67
N GLY A 63 14.58 4.68 4.31
CA GLY A 63 13.39 4.79 5.15
C GLY A 63 12.72 6.16 5.10
N ARG A 64 13.30 7.17 4.43
CA ARG A 64 12.74 8.52 4.29
C ARG A 64 12.70 8.94 2.84
N GLY A 65 11.56 9.46 2.40
CA GLY A 65 11.37 9.84 1.01
C GLY A 65 10.04 10.52 0.79
N ARG A 66 9.67 10.66 -0.47
CA ARG A 66 8.35 11.21 -0.83
C ARG A 66 7.83 10.59 -2.12
N VAL A 67 6.52 10.41 -2.17
CA VAL A 67 5.79 10.03 -3.38
C VAL A 67 4.97 11.23 -3.80
N VAL A 68 5.15 11.72 -5.02
CA VAL A 68 4.24 12.71 -5.59
C VAL A 68 3.16 11.95 -6.33
N MET A 69 1.90 12.15 -5.96
CA MET A 69 0.75 11.51 -6.58
C MET A 69 -0.03 12.57 -7.35
N ARG A 70 -0.45 12.22 -8.57
CA ARG A 70 -1.33 13.03 -9.41
C ARG A 70 -2.64 12.31 -9.64
N ALA A 71 -3.70 13.10 -9.72
CA ALA A 71 -4.98 12.66 -10.23
C ALA A 71 -4.82 12.21 -11.68
N LYS A 72 -5.50 11.13 -12.04
CA LYS A 72 -5.61 10.67 -13.41
C LYS A 72 -6.73 11.45 -14.08
N CYS A 73 -6.38 12.11 -15.18
CA CYS A 73 -7.30 12.96 -15.90
C CYS A 73 -7.24 12.67 -17.40
N HIS A 74 -8.33 12.93 -18.10
CA HIS A 74 -8.37 12.99 -19.55
C HIS A 74 -9.18 14.22 -20.01
N PHE A 75 -9.16 14.49 -21.31
CA PHE A 75 -9.87 15.62 -21.89
C PHE A 75 -11.02 15.13 -22.75
N GLU A 76 -12.15 15.83 -22.67
CA GLU A 76 -13.32 15.60 -23.50
C GLU A 76 -13.76 16.90 -24.19
N ASP A 77 -14.27 16.78 -25.42
CA ASP A 77 -14.86 17.89 -26.14
C ASP A 77 -16.32 18.07 -25.74
N ILE A 78 -16.71 19.31 -25.44
CA ILE A 78 -18.07 19.71 -25.08
C ILE A 78 -18.59 20.79 -26.04
N ASP A 79 -19.89 21.05 -26.02
CA ASP A 79 -20.55 22.04 -26.90
C ASP A 79 -20.23 21.83 -28.40
N ARG A 80 -20.30 20.58 -28.86
CA ARG A 80 -19.96 20.17 -30.25
C ARG A 80 -18.52 20.56 -30.66
N GLY A 81 -17.58 20.49 -29.72
CA GLY A 81 -16.17 20.78 -29.95
C GLY A 81 -15.80 22.26 -29.84
N GLN A 82 -16.70 23.12 -29.34
CA GLN A 82 -16.38 24.54 -29.12
C GLN A 82 -15.63 24.79 -27.81
N ARG A 83 -15.73 23.85 -26.86
CA ARG A 83 -15.14 23.93 -25.52
C ARG A 83 -14.59 22.57 -25.14
N GLN A 84 -13.71 22.54 -24.16
CA GLN A 84 -13.13 21.31 -23.63
C GLN A 84 -13.41 21.20 -22.13
N ALA A 85 -13.48 19.97 -21.65
CA ALA A 85 -13.59 19.63 -20.25
C ALA A 85 -12.40 18.79 -19.81
N ILE A 86 -11.94 19.01 -18.60
CA ILE A 86 -11.00 18.12 -17.91
C ILE A 86 -11.83 17.18 -17.06
N ILE A 87 -11.71 15.89 -17.32
CA ILE A 87 -12.36 14.85 -16.55
C ILE A 87 -11.33 14.25 -15.61
N VAL A 88 -11.66 14.20 -14.32
CA VAL A 88 -10.83 13.53 -13.31
C VAL A 88 -11.46 12.18 -12.98
N ASP A 89 -10.71 11.11 -13.27
CA ASP A 89 -11.14 9.71 -13.12
C ASP A 89 -10.71 9.12 -11.77
N GLU A 90 -9.54 9.52 -11.28
CA GLU A 90 -8.94 8.99 -10.04
C GLU A 90 -8.27 10.13 -9.26
N LEU A 91 -8.42 10.16 -7.94
CA LEU A 91 -7.79 11.17 -7.06
C LEU A 91 -6.57 10.60 -6.32
N PRO A 92 -5.62 11.47 -5.90
CA PRO A 92 -4.56 11.06 -5.01
C PRO A 92 -5.09 10.48 -3.69
N TYR A 93 -4.26 9.63 -3.06
CA TYR A 93 -4.61 8.97 -1.82
C TYR A 93 -4.94 9.96 -0.69
N GLN A 94 -6.00 9.66 0.07
CA GLN A 94 -6.52 10.49 1.18
C GLN A 94 -7.06 11.87 0.79
N VAL A 95 -7.24 12.17 -0.50
CA VAL A 95 -7.88 13.42 -0.93
C VAL A 95 -9.41 13.30 -0.87
N ASN A 96 -10.05 14.24 -0.17
CA ASN A 96 -11.50 14.32 -0.12
C ASN A 96 -12.04 15.09 -1.33
N LYS A 97 -12.88 14.44 -2.14
CA LYS A 97 -13.47 15.02 -3.36
C LYS A 97 -14.27 16.31 -3.09
N LYS A 98 -15.07 16.36 -2.02
CA LYS A 98 -15.90 17.52 -1.70
C LYS A 98 -15.04 18.72 -1.32
N THR A 99 -14.07 18.51 -0.43
CA THR A 99 -13.14 19.57 -0.02
C THR A 99 -12.29 20.07 -1.19
N LEU A 100 -11.90 19.17 -2.10
CA LEU A 100 -11.20 19.53 -3.33
C LEU A 100 -12.06 20.45 -4.22
N GLN A 101 -13.33 20.12 -4.43
CA GLN A 101 -14.26 20.94 -5.22
C GLN A 101 -14.47 22.33 -4.61
N GLU A 102 -14.73 22.39 -3.30
CA GLU A 102 -14.87 23.66 -2.56
C GLU A 102 -13.61 24.51 -2.74
N ARG A 103 -12.42 23.91 -2.56
CA ARG A 103 -11.15 24.60 -2.72
C ARG A 103 -10.92 25.09 -4.15
N MET A 104 -11.29 24.31 -5.15
CA MET A 104 -11.21 24.74 -6.55
C MET A 104 -12.15 25.91 -6.82
N ALA A 105 -13.39 25.85 -6.34
CA ALA A 105 -14.37 26.93 -6.50
C ALA A 105 -13.88 28.24 -5.88
N ASP A 106 -13.28 28.18 -4.69
CA ASP A 106 -12.66 29.34 -4.02
C ASP A 106 -11.53 29.94 -4.88
N LEU A 107 -10.63 29.10 -5.41
CA LEU A 107 -9.51 29.56 -6.24
C LEU A 107 -9.96 30.19 -7.56
N VAL A 108 -11.06 29.71 -8.14
CA VAL A 108 -11.68 30.30 -9.32
C VAL A 108 -12.36 31.64 -8.98
N HIS A 109 -13.06 31.71 -7.84
CA HIS A 109 -13.71 32.93 -7.37
C HIS A 109 -12.69 34.04 -7.05
N GLU A 110 -11.57 33.69 -6.42
CA GLU A 110 -10.45 34.58 -6.12
C GLU A 110 -9.61 34.96 -7.36
N LYS A 111 -9.94 34.44 -8.54
CA LYS A 111 -9.18 34.61 -9.80
C LYS A 111 -7.72 34.15 -9.71
N LYS A 112 -7.41 33.21 -8.82
CA LYS A 112 -6.09 32.56 -8.77
C LYS A 112 -5.93 31.49 -9.84
N ILE A 113 -7.05 30.88 -10.22
CA ILE A 113 -7.16 29.97 -11.36
C ILE A 113 -8.16 30.56 -12.34
N GLU A 114 -7.70 30.82 -13.56
CA GLU A 114 -8.53 31.30 -14.66
C GLU A 114 -8.84 30.15 -15.64
N GLY A 115 -9.70 30.42 -16.62
CA GLY A 115 -10.04 29.46 -17.66
C GLY A 115 -11.08 28.39 -17.28
N ILE A 116 -11.54 28.33 -16.03
CA ILE A 116 -12.61 27.43 -15.60
C ILE A 116 -13.97 28.14 -15.66
N SER A 117 -14.96 27.48 -16.25
CA SER A 117 -16.35 27.98 -16.34
C SER A 117 -17.26 27.33 -15.31
N HIS A 118 -17.14 26.02 -15.11
CA HIS A 118 -17.99 25.26 -14.21
C HIS A 118 -17.27 24.01 -13.69
N ILE A 119 -17.64 23.57 -12.49
CA ILE A 119 -17.11 22.34 -11.86
C ILE A 119 -18.32 21.55 -11.38
N GLN A 120 -18.42 20.29 -11.79
CA GLN A 120 -19.55 19.43 -11.50
C GLN A 120 -19.11 18.00 -11.17
N ASP A 121 -19.73 17.43 -10.14
CA ASP A 121 -19.56 16.03 -9.78
C ASP A 121 -20.59 15.16 -10.48
N GLU A 122 -20.13 14.30 -11.39
CA GLU A 122 -20.94 13.31 -12.11
C GLU A 122 -20.65 11.87 -11.64
N SER A 123 -20.04 11.72 -10.46
CA SER A 123 -19.70 10.40 -9.94
C SER A 123 -20.95 9.58 -9.62
N ASP A 124 -20.92 8.30 -9.99
CA ASP A 124 -22.03 7.38 -9.77
C ASP A 124 -21.53 6.03 -9.21
N LYS A 125 -22.34 4.97 -9.34
CA LYS A 125 -21.95 3.62 -8.88
C LYS A 125 -20.90 2.96 -9.78
N SER A 126 -20.71 3.44 -11.00
CA SER A 126 -19.78 2.89 -11.99
C SER A 126 -18.37 3.46 -11.86
N GLY A 127 -18.24 4.67 -11.28
CA GLY A 127 -16.93 5.25 -11.01
C GLY A 127 -16.99 6.70 -10.52
N MET A 128 -15.83 7.23 -10.19
CA MET A 128 -15.68 8.65 -9.90
C MET A 128 -15.55 9.42 -11.23
N ARG A 129 -16.26 10.54 -11.35
CA ARG A 129 -16.16 11.45 -12.48
C ARG A 129 -16.36 12.88 -12.00
N LEU A 130 -15.29 13.66 -11.96
CA LEU A 130 -15.34 15.10 -11.68
C LEU A 130 -15.07 15.86 -12.98
N VAL A 131 -16.05 16.63 -13.41
CA VAL A 131 -16.02 17.40 -14.66
C VAL A 131 -15.63 18.83 -14.34
N ILE A 132 -14.57 19.30 -15.00
CA ILE A 132 -14.12 20.70 -14.94
C ILE A 132 -14.25 21.27 -16.35
N GLU A 133 -15.31 22.03 -16.57
CA GLU A 133 -15.52 22.68 -17.85
C GLU A 133 -14.63 23.92 -17.99
N LEU A 134 -14.04 24.08 -19.17
CA LEU A 134 -13.20 25.21 -19.48
C LEU A 134 -13.97 26.29 -20.25
N LYS A 135 -13.48 27.53 -20.14
CA LYS A 135 -13.91 28.65 -20.98
C LYS A 135 -13.46 28.43 -22.42
N ARG A 136 -14.15 29.08 -23.36
CA ARG A 136 -13.85 28.98 -24.78
C ARG A 136 -12.45 29.53 -25.08
N GLY A 137 -11.66 28.77 -25.83
CA GLY A 137 -10.31 29.18 -26.26
C GLY A 137 -9.18 28.88 -25.27
N GLU A 138 -9.50 28.26 -24.12
CA GLU A 138 -8.50 27.82 -23.15
C GLU A 138 -7.79 26.55 -23.60
N VAL A 139 -6.50 26.44 -23.25
CA VAL A 139 -5.69 25.23 -23.51
C VAL A 139 -5.76 24.33 -22.27
N PRO A 140 -6.39 23.14 -22.35
CA PRO A 140 -6.63 22.29 -21.16
C PRO A 140 -5.36 21.91 -20.40
N GLU A 141 -4.28 21.66 -21.12
CA GLU A 141 -2.99 21.28 -20.53
C GLU A 141 -2.42 22.37 -19.62
N VAL A 142 -2.62 23.64 -19.97
CA VAL A 142 -2.15 24.79 -19.17
C VAL A 142 -2.98 24.90 -17.90
N VAL A 143 -4.31 24.80 -18.03
CA VAL A 143 -5.23 24.85 -16.88
C VAL A 143 -4.99 23.66 -15.95
N LEU A 144 -4.83 22.44 -16.48
CA LEU A 144 -4.52 21.24 -15.71
C LEU A 144 -3.21 21.38 -14.93
N ASN A 145 -2.16 21.91 -15.55
CA ASN A 145 -0.89 22.18 -14.87
C ASN A 145 -1.02 23.20 -13.73
N ASN A 146 -1.86 24.23 -13.91
CA ASN A 146 -2.15 25.18 -12.85
C ASN A 146 -2.95 24.53 -11.71
N LEU A 147 -3.94 23.69 -12.05
CA LEU A 147 -4.71 22.92 -11.07
C LEU A 147 -3.80 21.98 -10.26
N TYR A 148 -2.85 21.28 -10.89
CA TYR A 148 -1.87 20.44 -10.17
C TYR A 148 -1.00 21.25 -9.20
N LYS A 149 -0.66 22.50 -9.53
CA LYS A 149 0.19 23.32 -8.65
C LYS A 149 -0.56 23.91 -7.45
N GLN A 150 -1.86 24.17 -7.60
CA GLN A 150 -2.64 24.97 -6.65
C GLN A 150 -3.71 24.18 -5.88
N THR A 151 -3.98 22.94 -6.28
CA THR A 151 -5.03 22.08 -5.70
C THR A 151 -4.48 20.71 -5.30
N GLN A 152 -5.27 19.94 -4.56
CA GLN A 152 -4.92 18.56 -4.20
C GLN A 152 -5.13 17.54 -5.34
N LEU A 153 -5.29 17.99 -6.60
CA LEU A 153 -5.11 17.10 -7.75
C LEU A 153 -3.68 16.58 -7.86
N GLN A 154 -2.71 17.27 -7.25
CA GLN A 154 -1.40 16.72 -7.00
C GLN A 154 -1.12 16.84 -5.50
N ASP A 155 -0.75 15.74 -4.86
CA ASP A 155 -0.38 15.74 -3.45
C ASP A 155 0.92 14.96 -3.23
N THR A 156 1.54 15.14 -2.07
CA THR A 156 2.79 14.49 -1.70
C THR A 156 2.59 13.62 -0.46
N PHE A 157 2.85 12.32 -0.61
CA PHE A 157 2.94 11.40 0.51
C PHE A 157 4.37 11.39 1.06
N GLY A 158 4.57 11.83 2.30
CA GLY A 158 5.86 11.74 2.98
C GLY A 158 6.13 10.33 3.49
N ILE A 159 7.14 9.65 2.96
CA ILE A 159 7.57 8.32 3.41
C ILE A 159 8.44 8.49 4.66
N ASN A 160 8.06 7.79 5.73
CA ASN A 160 8.84 7.70 6.95
C ASN A 160 8.64 6.33 7.60
N MET A 161 9.49 5.38 7.25
CA MET A 161 9.40 3.96 7.64
C MET A 161 10.03 3.71 9.00
N VAL A 162 9.32 4.10 10.05
CA VAL A 162 9.73 3.82 11.44
C VAL A 162 8.90 2.66 11.98
N ALA A 163 9.59 1.65 12.50
CA ALA A 163 8.99 0.47 13.12
C ALA A 163 9.64 0.16 14.48
N LEU A 164 8.97 -0.62 15.31
CA LEU A 164 9.54 -1.13 16.56
C LEU A 164 10.22 -2.47 16.30
N ILE A 165 11.54 -2.52 16.45
CA ILE A 165 12.33 -3.76 16.40
C ILE A 165 12.85 -4.02 17.80
N ASN A 166 12.43 -5.14 18.40
CA ASN A 166 12.76 -5.51 19.78
C ASN A 166 12.40 -4.40 20.80
N GLY A 167 11.24 -3.77 20.62
CA GLY A 167 10.73 -2.71 21.51
C GLY A 167 11.39 -1.35 21.32
N GLN A 168 12.36 -1.22 20.42
CA GLN A 168 13.03 0.04 20.13
C GLN A 168 12.61 0.60 18.76
N PRO A 169 12.29 1.90 18.66
CA PRO A 169 11.99 2.53 17.39
C PRO A 169 13.24 2.58 16.51
N ARG A 170 13.12 2.09 15.28
CA ARG A 170 14.18 2.13 14.28
C ARG A 170 13.63 2.65 12.96
N LEU A 171 14.42 3.50 12.32
CA LEU A 171 14.20 3.84 10.92
C LEU A 171 14.68 2.66 10.08
N CYS A 172 13.80 2.14 9.24
CA CYS A 172 14.03 0.92 8.47
C CYS A 172 13.97 1.24 6.97
N ASN A 173 14.85 0.63 6.19
CA ASN A 173 14.73 0.60 4.73
C ASN A 173 13.81 -0.57 4.30
N LEU A 174 13.59 -0.73 2.99
CA LEU A 174 12.73 -1.81 2.45
C LEU A 174 13.23 -3.21 2.83
N LYS A 175 14.53 -3.45 2.71
CA LYS A 175 15.16 -4.74 3.03
C LYS A 175 15.00 -5.08 4.51
N ASP A 176 15.26 -4.12 5.41
CA ASP A 176 15.15 -4.31 6.86
C ASP A 176 13.74 -4.78 7.25
N LEU A 177 12.70 -4.20 6.65
CA LEU A 177 11.31 -4.58 6.92
C LEU A 177 10.99 -6.01 6.46
N ILE A 178 11.47 -6.41 5.28
CA ILE A 178 11.28 -7.77 4.76
C ILE A 178 12.08 -8.77 5.61
N GLU A 179 13.31 -8.45 5.99
CA GLU A 179 14.15 -9.30 6.83
C GLU A 179 13.51 -9.56 8.19
N VAL A 180 13.05 -8.50 8.87
CA VAL A 180 12.31 -8.61 10.14
C VAL A 180 11.07 -9.49 10.01
N PHE A 181 10.34 -9.36 8.90
CA PHE A 181 9.19 -10.22 8.63
C PHE A 181 9.59 -11.70 8.46
N LEU A 182 10.62 -11.97 7.65
CA LEU A 182 11.10 -13.34 7.40
C LEU A 182 11.60 -14.01 8.69
N ASP A 183 12.33 -13.29 9.54
CA ASP A 183 12.80 -13.80 10.83
C ASP A 183 11.64 -14.15 11.76
N HIS A 184 10.65 -13.26 11.86
CA HIS A 184 9.44 -13.55 12.61
C HIS A 184 8.72 -14.81 12.08
N ARG A 185 8.63 -14.96 10.75
CA ARG A 185 8.03 -16.14 10.13
C ARG A 185 8.81 -17.42 10.44
N ARG A 186 10.14 -17.40 10.47
CA ARG A 186 10.98 -18.53 10.88
C ARG A 186 10.69 -18.95 12.33
N GLU A 187 10.60 -18.00 13.25
CA GLU A 187 10.27 -18.29 14.65
C GLU A 187 8.89 -18.94 14.78
N VAL A 188 7.87 -18.33 14.17
CA VAL A 188 6.48 -18.81 14.25
C VAL A 188 6.36 -20.22 13.67
N VAL A 189 6.97 -20.47 12.50
CA VAL A 189 6.94 -21.80 11.87
C VAL A 189 7.64 -22.82 12.76
N THR A 190 8.81 -22.49 13.33
CA THR A 190 9.55 -23.37 14.23
C THR A 190 8.72 -23.74 15.46
N ARG A 191 8.13 -22.75 16.13
CA ARG A 191 7.29 -22.96 17.32
C ARG A 191 6.07 -23.82 17.01
N ARG A 192 5.42 -23.59 15.86
CA ARG A 192 4.29 -24.40 15.40
C ARG A 192 4.73 -25.85 15.16
N THR A 193 5.85 -26.06 14.48
CA THR A 193 6.37 -27.40 14.18
C THR A 193 6.73 -28.16 15.46
N VAL A 194 7.38 -27.51 16.42
CA VAL A 194 7.71 -28.10 17.73
C VAL A 194 6.44 -28.49 18.50
N PHE A 195 5.41 -27.63 18.47
CA PHE A 195 4.12 -27.93 19.10
C PHE A 195 3.46 -29.17 18.47
N THR A 196 3.39 -29.22 17.14
CA THR A 196 2.82 -30.36 16.41
C THR A 196 3.60 -31.65 16.66
N LEU A 197 4.93 -31.58 16.70
CA LEU A 197 5.78 -32.72 17.04
C LEU A 197 5.49 -33.24 18.45
N ARG A 198 5.34 -32.35 19.44
CA ARG A 198 4.98 -32.74 20.81
C ARG A 198 3.63 -33.47 20.84
N LYS A 199 2.62 -32.93 20.15
CA LYS A 199 1.28 -33.56 20.07
C LYS A 199 1.32 -34.92 19.38
N ALA A 200 2.11 -35.06 18.32
CA ALA A 200 2.30 -36.34 17.64
C ALA A 200 2.98 -37.38 18.54
N ARG A 201 4.00 -36.97 19.32
CA ARG A 201 4.67 -37.85 20.30
C ARG A 201 3.74 -38.28 21.44
N GLU A 202 2.98 -37.35 22.02
CA GLU A 202 1.96 -37.66 23.04
C GLU A 202 0.98 -38.72 22.53
N ARG A 203 0.48 -38.55 21.30
CA ARG A 203 -0.41 -39.53 20.67
C ARG A 203 0.28 -40.87 20.39
N GLY A 204 1.52 -40.83 19.90
CA GLY A 204 2.33 -42.03 19.65
C GLY A 204 2.51 -42.88 20.92
N HIS A 205 2.85 -42.24 22.04
CA HIS A 205 3.03 -42.91 23.32
C HIS A 205 1.75 -43.64 23.79
N VAL A 206 0.59 -42.99 23.65
CA VAL A 206 -0.70 -43.64 23.99
C VAL A 206 -0.98 -44.83 23.08
N LEU A 207 -0.70 -44.71 21.78
CA LEU A 207 -0.90 -45.79 20.82
C LEU A 207 0.04 -46.99 21.06
N GLU A 208 1.30 -46.73 21.44
CA GLU A 208 2.24 -47.77 21.84
C GLU A 208 1.72 -48.55 23.06
N GLY A 209 1.24 -47.84 24.10
CA GLY A 209 0.64 -48.46 25.27
C GLY A 209 -0.59 -49.31 24.92
N LEU A 210 -1.48 -48.80 24.06
CA LEU A 210 -2.65 -49.54 23.58
C LEU A 210 -2.26 -50.80 22.79
N ALA A 211 -1.22 -50.73 21.96
CA ALA A 211 -0.74 -51.88 21.20
C ALA A 211 -0.21 -52.98 22.13
N VAL A 212 0.56 -52.62 23.16
CA VAL A 212 1.06 -53.57 24.17
C VAL A 212 -0.10 -54.16 24.99
N ALA A 213 -1.08 -53.35 25.38
CA ALA A 213 -2.25 -53.81 26.12
C ALA A 213 -3.10 -54.80 25.30
N LEU A 214 -3.30 -54.53 24.01
CA LEU A 214 -4.03 -55.40 23.11
C LEU A 214 -3.32 -56.75 22.90
N ALA A 215 -1.98 -56.75 22.88
CA ALA A 215 -1.19 -57.98 22.77
C ALA A 215 -1.27 -58.89 24.01
N ASN A 216 -1.58 -58.35 25.20
CA ASN A 216 -1.62 -59.09 26.48
C ASN A 216 -2.99 -58.97 27.17
N ILE A 217 -4.07 -58.99 26.39
CA ILE A 217 -5.40 -58.58 26.86
C ILE A 217 -5.95 -59.45 28.00
N ASP A 218 -5.69 -60.76 28.00
CA ASP A 218 -6.21 -61.69 29.01
C ASP A 218 -5.59 -61.43 30.39
N GLU A 219 -4.28 -61.16 30.45
CA GLU A 219 -3.57 -60.81 31.69
C GLU A 219 -4.05 -59.49 32.28
N PHE A 220 -4.29 -58.49 31.42
CA PHE A 220 -4.88 -57.22 31.82
C PHE A 220 -6.28 -57.38 32.43
N ILE A 221 -7.14 -58.21 31.82
CA ILE A 221 -8.49 -58.48 32.34
C ILE A 221 -8.42 -59.17 33.71
N ALA A 222 -7.50 -60.13 33.87
CA ALA A 222 -7.34 -60.85 35.13
C ALA A 222 -6.85 -59.96 36.28
N ILE A 223 -6.00 -58.96 36.01
CA ILE A 223 -5.49 -58.01 37.03
C ILE A 223 -6.57 -57.01 37.47
N ILE A 224 -7.45 -56.59 36.56
CA ILE A 224 -8.52 -55.62 36.86
C ILE A 224 -9.69 -56.27 37.61
N ARG A 225 -9.88 -57.59 37.47
CA ARG A 225 -10.93 -58.38 38.14
C ARG A 225 -10.60 -58.69 39.60
#